data_AF-A0A7C5HA85-F1
#
_entry.id   AF-A0A7C5HA85-F1
#
_cell.length_a   1.000
_cell.length_b   1.000
_cell.length_c   1.000
_cell.angle_alpha   90.00
_cell.angle_beta   90.00
_cell.angle_gamma   90.00
#
_symmetry.space_group_name_H-M   'P 1'
#
loop_
_entity.id
_entity.type
_entity.pdbx_description
1 polymer ?
#
loop_
_entity_poly.entity_id
_entity_poly.type
_entity_poly.pdbx_seq_one_letter_code
_entity_poly.pdbx_strand_id
1 'polypeptide(L)'
;MLPIKEYLTKEGWKQDLEGTKKDWQKIKETLTSILNVLYWDFYYTVGYSSTAGLGNGLANIKNNKSFSAGFGEAYTNNFPLGMAINLIYPVIFNQLKKTKHYRLYANLLTVGVNLGFLGWHYITGTEHPIQTMMPNFGIGLLMANKHVSETKTLESRLR
;
A
#
# COMPACT_ATOMS: atom_id res chain seq x y z
N MET A 1 30.39 -3.58 -21.55
CA MET A 1 30.89 -4.84 -22.13
C MET A 1 32.37 -4.67 -22.35
N LEU A 2 33.21 -5.50 -21.72
CA LEU A 2 34.66 -5.48 -21.93
C LEU A 2 34.98 -6.16 -23.28
N PRO A 3 36.07 -5.76 -23.98
CA PRO A 3 36.53 -6.46 -25.17
C PRO A 3 36.92 -7.92 -24.86
N ILE A 4 36.64 -8.84 -25.79
CA ILE A 4 36.83 -10.31 -25.65
C ILE A 4 38.23 -10.71 -25.14
N LYS A 5 39.27 -9.93 -25.44
CA LYS A 5 40.64 -10.19 -24.97
C LYS A 5 40.82 -10.03 -23.46
N GLU A 6 40.06 -9.15 -22.81
CA GLU A 6 40.16 -8.93 -21.36
C GLU A 6 39.53 -10.07 -20.56
N TYR A 7 38.50 -10.73 -21.11
CA TYR A 7 37.87 -11.93 -20.55
C TYR A 7 38.77 -13.18 -20.51
N LEU A 8 39.92 -13.16 -21.19
CA LEU A 8 40.88 -14.27 -21.16
C LEU A 8 41.91 -14.13 -20.02
N THR A 9 41.85 -13.05 -19.24
CA THR A 9 42.75 -12.79 -18.12
C THR A 9 42.07 -13.07 -16.77
N LYS A 10 42.83 -13.46 -15.74
CA LYS A 10 42.29 -13.66 -14.38
C LYS A 10 41.65 -12.38 -13.83
N GLU A 11 42.20 -11.23 -14.21
CA GLU A 11 41.74 -9.89 -13.85
C GLU A 11 40.39 -9.57 -14.49
N GLY A 12 40.20 -9.88 -15.77
CA GLY A 12 38.91 -9.71 -16.45
C GLY A 12 37.79 -10.59 -15.86
N TRP A 13 38.09 -11.85 -15.51
CA TRP A 13 37.14 -12.72 -14.80
C TRP A 13 36.76 -12.17 -13.42
N LYS A 14 37.71 -11.62 -12.67
CA LYS A 14 37.42 -10.97 -11.37
C LYS A 14 36.50 -9.75 -11.56
N GLN A 15 36.78 -8.91 -12.55
CA GLN A 15 35.97 -7.72 -12.85
C GLN A 15 34.54 -8.09 -13.26
N ASP A 16 34.37 -9.13 -14.09
CA ASP A 16 33.06 -9.61 -14.52
C ASP A 16 32.26 -10.25 -13.39
N LEU A 17 32.92 -11.02 -12.51
CA LEU A 17 32.31 -11.56 -11.29
C LEU A 17 31.88 -10.46 -10.32
N GLU A 18 32.69 -9.41 -10.16
CA GLU A 18 32.32 -8.24 -9.36
C GLU A 18 31.15 -7.47 -9.97
N GLY A 19 31.13 -7.30 -11.30
CA GLY A 19 30.00 -6.72 -12.04
C GLY A 19 28.72 -7.52 -11.83
N THR A 20 28.79 -8.84 -12.04
CA THR A 20 27.67 -9.77 -11.85
C THR A 20 27.15 -9.72 -10.40
N LYS A 21 28.04 -9.66 -9.40
CA LYS A 21 27.63 -9.50 -7.99
C LYS A 21 26.89 -8.19 -7.75
N LYS A 22 27.37 -7.08 -8.32
CA LYS A 22 26.70 -5.77 -8.21
C LYS A 22 25.33 -5.78 -8.90
N ASP A 23 25.20 -6.42 -10.05
CA ASP A 23 23.92 -6.52 -10.75
C ASP A 23 22.92 -7.39 -9.97
N TRP A 24 23.37 -8.51 -9.40
CA TRP A 24 22.56 -9.31 -8.48
C TRP A 24 22.11 -8.54 -7.24
N GLN A 25 22.96 -7.67 -6.68
CA GLN A 25 22.59 -6.80 -5.57
C GLN A 25 21.49 -5.82 -5.99
N LYS A 26 21.63 -5.15 -7.13
CA LYS A 26 20.60 -4.23 -7.66
C LYS A 26 19.26 -4.94 -7.92
N ILE A 27 19.31 -6.16 -8.46
CA ILE A 27 18.10 -6.98 -8.69
C ILE A 27 17.42 -7.28 -7.36
N LYS A 28 18.18 -7.70 -6.35
CA LYS A 28 17.64 -7.97 -5.01
C LYS A 28 17.00 -6.72 -4.39
N GLU A 29 17.69 -5.57 -4.46
CA GLU A 29 17.15 -4.29 -3.97
C GLU A 29 15.84 -3.90 -4.68
N THR A 30 15.79 -4.07 -6.00
CA THR A 30 14.61 -3.79 -6.81
C THR A 30 13.44 -4.70 -6.43
N LEU A 31 13.69 -6.00 -6.30
CA LEU A 31 12.68 -6.98 -5.89
C LEU A 31 12.17 -6.69 -4.47
N THR A 32 13.05 -6.41 -3.52
CA THR A 32 12.65 -6.03 -2.16
C THR A 32 11.78 -4.77 -2.16
N SER A 33 12.12 -3.77 -2.99
CA SER A 33 11.31 -2.56 -3.14
C SER A 33 9.92 -2.87 -3.69
N ILE A 34 9.82 -3.70 -4.73
CA ILE A 34 8.53 -4.09 -5.34
C ILE A 34 7.68 -4.86 -4.33
N LEU A 35 8.27 -5.85 -3.65
CA LEU A 35 7.57 -6.65 -2.64
C LEU A 35 7.07 -5.79 -1.48
N ASN A 36 7.84 -4.79 -1.05
CA ASN A 36 7.40 -3.85 -0.03
C ASN A 36 6.21 -3.01 -0.50
N VAL A 37 6.21 -2.52 -1.75
CA VAL A 37 5.07 -1.79 -2.32
C VAL A 37 3.82 -2.67 -2.36
N LEU A 38 3.95 -3.90 -2.85
CA LEU A 38 2.84 -4.86 -2.94
C LEU A 38 2.30 -5.27 -1.57
N TYR A 39 3.19 -5.44 -0.58
CA TYR A 39 2.79 -5.73 0.80
C TYR A 39 1.89 -4.62 1.35
N TRP A 40 2.32 -3.36 1.22
CA TRP A 40 1.55 -2.23 1.72
C TRP A 40 0.25 -2.03 0.95
N ASP A 41 0.27 -2.17 -0.37
CA ASP A 41 -0.94 -2.12 -1.19
C ASP A 41 -1.97 -3.18 -0.77
N PHE A 42 -1.53 -4.43 -0.60
CA PHE A 42 -2.38 -5.50 -0.10
C PHE A 42 -2.89 -5.20 1.33
N TYR A 43 -2.04 -4.67 2.20
CA TYR A 43 -2.41 -4.28 3.56
C TYR A 43 -3.53 -3.23 3.58
N TYR A 44 -3.41 -2.16 2.78
CA TYR A 44 -4.47 -1.15 2.65
C TYR A 44 -5.74 -1.73 2.03
N THR A 45 -5.60 -2.56 1.00
CA THR A 45 -6.74 -3.19 0.32
C THR A 45 -7.53 -4.10 1.23
N VAL A 46 -6.86 -4.97 1.99
CA VAL A 46 -7.52 -5.82 2.99
C VAL A 46 -8.20 -4.96 4.05
N GLY A 47 -7.53 -3.91 4.55
CA GLY A 47 -8.11 -3.02 5.56
C GLY A 47 -9.38 -2.30 5.09
N TYR A 48 -9.34 -1.66 3.93
CA TYR A 48 -10.48 -0.94 3.37
C TYR A 48 -11.60 -1.87 2.88
N SER A 49 -11.26 -3.03 2.32
CA SER A 49 -12.28 -4.01 1.88
C SER A 49 -12.97 -4.66 3.08
N SER A 50 -12.24 -4.94 4.16
CA SER A 50 -12.81 -5.48 5.40
C SER A 50 -13.77 -4.49 6.05
N THR A 51 -13.43 -3.21 6.06
CA THR A 51 -14.29 -2.17 6.65
C THR A 51 -15.56 -1.94 5.83
N ALA A 52 -15.46 -1.93 4.50
CA ALA A 52 -16.62 -1.95 3.62
C ALA A 52 -17.49 -3.19 3.85
N GLY A 53 -16.87 -4.37 3.93
CA GLY A 53 -17.53 -5.64 4.23
C GLY A 53 -18.28 -5.61 5.57
N LEU A 54 -17.63 -5.12 6.64
CA LEU A 54 -18.25 -4.98 7.95
C LEU A 54 -19.45 -4.03 7.89
N GLY A 55 -19.31 -2.88 7.23
CA GLY A 55 -20.40 -1.92 7.05
C GLY A 55 -21.62 -2.55 6.38
N ASN A 56 -21.40 -3.26 5.27
CA ASN A 56 -22.50 -3.87 4.51
C ASN A 56 -23.08 -5.12 5.21
N GLY A 57 -22.24 -5.92 5.85
CA GLY A 57 -22.68 -7.05 6.66
C GLY A 57 -23.59 -6.61 7.81
N LEU A 58 -23.20 -5.56 8.54
CA LEU A 58 -24.02 -4.98 9.61
C LEU A 58 -25.32 -4.37 9.09
N ALA A 59 -25.29 -3.70 7.94
CA ALA A 59 -26.49 -3.19 7.28
C ALA A 59 -27.45 -4.33 6.89
N ASN A 60 -26.93 -5.45 6.39
CA ASN A 60 -27.73 -6.62 6.09
C ASN A 60 -28.39 -7.23 7.34
N ILE A 61 -27.68 -7.36 8.46
CA ILE A 61 -28.28 -7.82 9.72
C ILE A 61 -29.48 -6.94 10.11
N LYS A 62 -29.32 -5.61 10.02
CA LYS A 62 -30.42 -4.67 10.34
C LYS A 62 -31.65 -4.85 9.45
N ASN A 63 -31.45 -5.34 8.22
CA ASN A 63 -32.50 -5.60 7.24
C ASN A 63 -32.97 -7.07 7.23
N ASN A 64 -32.67 -7.86 8.26
CA ASN A 64 -32.98 -9.30 8.35
C ASN A 64 -32.41 -10.13 7.17
N LYS A 65 -31.27 -9.71 6.62
CA LYS A 65 -30.51 -10.40 5.56
C LYS A 65 -29.23 -11.01 6.12
N SER A 66 -28.60 -11.90 5.34
CA SER A 66 -27.35 -12.56 5.73
C SER A 66 -26.18 -11.58 5.86
N PHE A 67 -25.52 -11.58 7.01
CA PHE A 67 -24.27 -10.86 7.26
C PHE A 67 -23.17 -11.28 6.28
N SER A 68 -22.95 -12.58 6.14
CA SER A 68 -21.86 -13.12 5.32
C SER A 68 -22.04 -12.78 3.84
N ALA A 69 -23.28 -12.74 3.36
CA ALA A 69 -23.58 -12.31 2.00
C ALA A 69 -23.24 -10.83 1.80
N GLY A 70 -23.67 -9.95 2.72
CA GLY A 70 -23.38 -8.51 2.64
C GLY A 70 -21.90 -8.20 2.80
N PHE A 71 -21.23 -8.88 3.73
CA PHE A 71 -19.79 -8.77 3.93
C PHE A 71 -19.04 -9.24 2.69
N GLY A 72 -19.36 -10.44 2.19
CA GLY A 72 -18.69 -11.04 1.05
C GLY A 72 -18.80 -10.17 -0.19
N GLU A 73 -20.02 -9.76 -0.55
CA GLU A 73 -20.28 -8.90 -1.70
C GLU A 73 -19.50 -7.58 -1.63
N ALA A 74 -19.60 -6.86 -0.52
CA ALA A 74 -18.91 -5.58 -0.38
C ALA A 74 -17.38 -5.76 -0.32
N TYR A 75 -16.88 -6.79 0.34
CA TYR A 75 -15.45 -7.10 0.37
C TYR A 75 -14.94 -7.38 -1.04
N THR A 76 -15.58 -8.29 -1.79
CA THR A 76 -15.15 -8.68 -3.13
C THR A 76 -15.30 -7.55 -4.15
N ASN A 77 -16.29 -6.68 -4.02
CA ASN A 77 -16.49 -5.57 -4.94
C ASN A 77 -15.46 -4.45 -4.70
N ASN A 78 -15.06 -4.24 -3.44
CA ASN A 78 -14.06 -3.22 -3.11
C ASN A 78 -12.62 -3.71 -3.28
N PHE A 79 -12.36 -5.02 -3.27
CA PHE A 79 -11.01 -5.56 -3.30
C PHE A 79 -10.24 -5.24 -4.62
N PRO A 80 -10.77 -5.48 -5.83
CA PRO A 80 -10.04 -5.17 -7.07
C PRO A 80 -9.80 -3.67 -7.25
N LEU A 81 -10.80 -2.85 -6.95
CA LEU A 81 -10.68 -1.39 -6.99
C LEU A 81 -9.68 -0.90 -5.94
N GLY A 82 -9.68 -1.53 -4.76
CA GLY A 82 -8.72 -1.31 -3.69
C GLY A 82 -7.30 -1.58 -4.15
N MET A 83 -7.01 -2.72 -4.78
CA MET A 83 -5.68 -3.03 -5.33
C MET A 83 -5.23 -1.97 -6.35
N ALA A 84 -6.14 -1.41 -7.14
CA ALA A 84 -5.77 -0.39 -8.13
C ALA A 84 -5.48 0.97 -7.48
N ILE A 85 -6.36 1.42 -6.57
CA ILE A 85 -6.29 2.75 -5.99
C ILE A 85 -5.26 2.82 -4.85
N ASN A 86 -5.16 1.77 -4.03
CA ASN A 86 -4.32 1.80 -2.84
C ASN A 86 -2.82 1.77 -3.12
N LEU A 87 -2.39 1.40 -4.33
CA LEU A 87 -1.01 1.53 -4.80
C LEU A 87 -0.46 2.95 -4.64
N ILE A 88 -1.34 3.95 -4.65
CA ILE A 88 -0.95 5.34 -4.43
C ILE A 88 -0.30 5.56 -3.06
N TYR A 89 -0.77 4.86 -2.02
CA TYR A 89 -0.27 5.02 -0.65
C TYR A 89 1.21 4.64 -0.54
N PRO A 90 1.64 3.39 -0.84
CA PRO A 90 3.04 3.02 -0.74
C PRO A 90 3.95 3.80 -1.68
N VAL A 91 3.49 4.16 -2.87
CA VAL A 91 4.28 4.97 -3.81
C VAL A 91 4.56 6.36 -3.23
N ILE A 92 3.52 7.08 -2.80
CA ILE A 92 3.68 8.42 -2.25
C ILE A 92 4.40 8.38 -0.89
N PHE A 93 4.10 7.42 -0.03
CA PHE A 93 4.74 7.30 1.28
C PHE A 93 6.25 7.05 1.13
N ASN A 94 6.65 6.23 0.15
CA ASN A 94 8.07 6.00 -0.14
C ASN A 94 8.80 7.27 -0.61
N GLN A 95 8.11 8.19 -1.29
CA GLN A 95 8.67 9.50 -1.65
C GLN A 95 8.76 10.43 -0.42
N LEU A 96 7.77 10.37 0.47
CA LEU A 96 7.69 11.23 1.65
C LEU A 96 8.56 10.76 2.82
N LYS A 97 9.03 9.50 2.83
CA LYS A 97 9.73 8.90 3.98
C LYS A 97 10.98 9.65 4.43
N LYS A 98 11.67 10.32 3.49
CA LYS A 98 12.88 11.12 3.75
C LYS A 98 12.60 12.46 4.42
N THR A 99 11.33 12.88 4.47
CA THR A 99 10.95 14.19 5.03
C THR A 99 10.86 14.15 6.54
N LYS A 100 11.22 15.27 7.20
CA LYS A 100 11.05 15.44 8.66
C LYS A 100 9.59 15.25 9.11
N HIS A 101 8.65 15.54 8.22
CA HIS A 101 7.21 15.53 8.49
C HIS A 101 6.49 14.30 7.89
N TYR A 102 7.20 13.19 7.66
CA TYR A 102 6.64 11.98 7.03
C TYR A 102 5.27 11.55 7.59
N ARG A 103 5.12 11.49 8.92
CA ARG A 103 3.83 11.12 9.56
C ARG A 103 2.71 12.10 9.25
N LEU A 104 3.00 13.41 9.25
CA LEU A 104 2.02 14.44 8.94
C LEU A 104 1.55 14.30 7.50
N TYR A 105 2.48 14.18 6.54
CA TYR A 105 2.11 14.03 5.13
C TYR A 105 1.39 12.71 4.84
N ALA A 106 1.77 11.63 5.51
CA ALA A 106 1.04 10.36 5.45
C ALA A 106 -0.42 10.52 5.90
N ASN A 107 -0.64 11.16 7.04
CA ASN A 107 -1.99 11.43 7.54
C ASN A 107 -2.76 12.37 6.61
N LEU A 108 -2.14 13.43 6.09
CA LEU A 108 -2.79 14.36 5.16
C LEU A 108 -3.19 13.66 3.85
N LEU A 109 -2.36 12.77 3.32
CA LEU A 109 -2.72 11.96 2.14
C LEU A 109 -3.94 11.09 2.45
N THR A 110 -3.94 10.38 3.57
CA THR A 110 -5.07 9.56 4.00
C THR A 110 -6.34 10.39 4.16
N VAL A 111 -6.26 11.57 4.76
CA VAL A 111 -7.39 12.51 4.87
C VAL A 111 -7.87 12.90 3.48
N GLY A 112 -6.98 13.32 2.59
CA GLY A 112 -7.32 13.73 1.23
C GLY A 112 -8.02 12.64 0.43
N VAL A 113 -7.49 11.40 0.46
CA VAL A 113 -8.11 10.26 -0.23
C VAL A 113 -9.49 9.95 0.35
N ASN A 114 -9.65 9.93 1.67
CA ASN A 114 -10.95 9.69 2.29
C ASN A 114 -11.95 10.83 2.03
N LEU A 115 -11.51 12.09 1.96
CA LEU A 115 -12.37 13.19 1.54
C LEU A 115 -12.81 13.05 0.07
N GLY A 116 -11.92 12.56 -0.80
CA GLY A 116 -12.25 12.23 -2.18
C GLY A 116 -13.34 11.15 -2.26
N PHE A 117 -13.19 10.05 -1.50
CA PHE A 117 -14.22 9.00 -1.41
C PHE A 117 -15.52 9.51 -0.78
N LEU A 118 -15.45 10.39 0.22
CA LEU A 118 -16.64 11.02 0.79
C LEU A 118 -17.38 11.83 -0.28
N GLY A 119 -16.65 12.63 -1.06
CA GLY A 119 -17.21 13.36 -2.22
C GLY A 119 -17.86 12.41 -3.24
N TRP A 120 -17.22 11.28 -3.53
CA TRP A 120 -17.78 10.24 -4.39
C TRP A 120 -19.09 9.66 -3.84
N HIS A 121 -19.17 9.40 -2.53
CA HIS A 121 -20.41 8.93 -1.89
C HIS A 121 -21.54 9.97 -1.95
N TYR A 122 -21.22 11.26 -1.87
CA TYR A 122 -22.20 12.33 -2.09
C TYR A 122 -22.71 12.34 -3.54
N ILE A 123 -21.82 12.21 -4.52
CA ILE A 123 -22.16 12.22 -5.95
C ILE A 123 -23.02 11.00 -6.33
N THR A 124 -22.72 9.84 -5.75
CA THR A 124 -23.44 8.59 -6.05
C THR A 124 -24.74 8.42 -5.25
N GLY A 125 -25.10 9.39 -4.41
CA GLY A 125 -26.37 9.37 -3.68
C GLY A 125 -26.41 8.34 -2.54
N THR A 126 -25.28 8.06 -1.89
CA THR A 126 -25.26 7.21 -0.69
C THR A 126 -26.11 7.85 0.41
N GLU A 127 -27.02 7.11 1.05
CA GLU A 127 -27.98 7.65 2.03
C GLU A 127 -27.31 8.33 3.24
N HIS A 128 -26.19 7.78 3.71
CA HIS A 128 -25.46 8.28 4.89
C HIS A 128 -23.94 8.34 4.66
N PRO A 129 -23.47 9.24 3.78
CA PRO A 129 -22.10 9.19 3.25
C PRO A 129 -21.04 9.42 4.34
N ILE A 130 -21.29 10.32 5.29
CA ILE A 130 -20.38 10.58 6.42
C ILE A 130 -20.25 9.34 7.33
N GLN A 131 -21.38 8.71 7.65
CA GLN A 131 -21.41 7.56 8.56
C GLN A 131 -20.73 6.34 7.94
N THR A 132 -20.90 6.16 6.63
CA THR A 132 -20.20 5.14 5.84
C THR A 132 -18.69 5.38 5.83
N MET A 133 -18.25 6.63 5.75
CA MET A 133 -16.82 6.96 5.63
C MET A 133 -16.07 7.03 6.96
N MET A 134 -16.74 7.28 8.08
CA MET A 134 -16.08 7.47 9.38
C MET A 134 -15.24 6.24 9.83
N PRO A 135 -15.72 4.98 9.69
CA PRO A 135 -14.89 3.81 9.97
C PRO A 135 -13.67 3.70 9.04
N ASN A 136 -13.87 3.92 7.74
CA ASN A 136 -12.79 3.90 6.74
C ASN A 136 -11.73 4.95 7.04
N PHE A 137 -12.14 6.15 7.44
CA PHE A 137 -11.25 7.23 7.83
C PHE A 137 -10.40 6.85 9.05
N GLY A 138 -11.04 6.34 10.10
CA GLY A 138 -10.35 5.91 11.32
C GLY A 138 -9.33 4.81 11.05
N ILE A 139 -9.73 3.76 10.32
CA ILE A 139 -8.83 2.67 9.95
C ILE A 139 -7.73 3.13 9.00
N GLY A 140 -8.03 3.99 8.04
CA GLY A 140 -7.04 4.63 7.16
C GLY A 140 -5.93 5.32 7.93
N LEU A 141 -6.29 6.11 8.95
CA LEU A 141 -5.31 6.82 9.79
C LEU A 141 -4.46 5.83 10.60
N LEU A 142 -5.06 4.82 11.20
CA LEU A 142 -4.32 3.79 11.96
C LEU A 142 -3.33 3.05 11.06
N MET A 143 -3.77 2.64 9.86
CA MET A 143 -2.94 1.98 8.86
C MET A 143 -1.78 2.88 8.40
N ALA A 144 -2.04 4.16 8.13
CA ALA A 144 -1.00 5.11 7.77
C ALA A 144 0.05 5.30 8.87
N ASN A 145 -0.38 5.40 10.14
CA ASN A 145 0.54 5.53 11.26
C ASN A 145 1.35 4.26 11.50
N LYS A 146 0.76 3.08 11.29
CA LYS A 146 1.48 1.80 11.33
C LYS A 146 2.54 1.75 10.24
N HIS A 147 2.16 2.06 8.99
CA HIS A 147 3.09 2.10 7.86
C HIS A 147 4.29 3.00 8.14
N VAL A 148 4.04 4.25 8.54
CA VAL A 148 5.12 5.19 8.90
C VAL A 148 6.05 4.64 9.98
N SER A 149 5.49 4.00 11.01
CA SER A 149 6.27 3.49 12.14
C SER A 149 7.12 2.28 11.77
N GLU A 150 6.60 1.38 10.95
CA GLU A 150 7.36 0.23 10.43
C GLU A 150 8.44 0.67 9.44
N THR A 151 8.17 1.60 8.54
CA THR A 151 9.19 2.16 7.63
C THR A 151 10.35 2.78 8.41
N LYS A 152 10.07 3.57 9.45
CA LYS A 152 11.12 4.19 10.28
C LYS A 152 11.94 3.15 11.06
N THR A 153 11.28 2.10 11.56
CA THR A 153 11.94 1.02 12.30
C THR A 153 12.88 0.21 11.39
N LEU A 154 12.46 -0.04 10.15
CA LEU A 154 13.31 -0.66 9.13
C LEU A 154 14.52 0.22 8.81
N GLU A 155 14.32 1.52 8.61
CA GLU A 155 15.43 2.46 8.34
C GLU A 155 16.43 2.55 9.49
N SER A 156 15.98 2.49 10.75
CA SER A 156 16.90 2.50 11.90
C SER A 156 17.72 1.22 12.06
N ARG A 157 17.23 0.07 11.55
CA ARG A 157 17.96 -1.21 11.61
C ARG A 157 19.03 -1.36 10.52
N LEU A 158 18.95 -0.53 9.49
CA LEU A 158 19.84 -0.55 8.33
C LEU A 158 20.97 0.49 8.42
N ARG A 159 20.96 1.32 9.46
CA ARG A 159 22.02 2.30 9.79
C ARG A 159 22.87 1.75 10.91
#